data_AF-A0A535WWI3-F1
#
_entry.id   AF-A0A535WWI3-F1
#
_cell.length_a   1.000
_cell.length_b   1.000
_cell.length_c   1.000
_cell.angle_alpha   90.00
_cell.angle_beta   90.00
_cell.angle_gamma   90.00
#
_symmetry.space_group_name_H-M   'P 1'
#
loop_
_entity.id
_entity.type
_entity.pdbx_description
1 polymer ?
#
loop_
_entity_poly.entity_id
_entity_poly.type
_entity_poly.pdbx_seq_one_letter_code
_entity_poly.pdbx_strand_id
1 'polypeptide(L)'
;MNDLRRDINEVFAKQQGQLGDVAGAGNRMLRAATAGRRSNRQLWSSVAGVALVLVAASAIGVSVVIRQMHPQNVVTTHPSPTPIATPTPTPMSQPLSVPSKTPVILFRDPLNDQQLDGITWDGSARGRVTVSPDVAMGFTQNPAGTLYGWTGYIRDRAGTLVASPTVNTKGFPGTWADDGRHLCSMVSENPFGQPGGKPTTLQVSVLGQAPRNVVQVGRAYEQTSIGVAACSIEKDRAVVVQSGSIGNAVQFWVVQLSTGQILWTRSYAGQDVSSFDIRPSRDAQFIAENKNTPSVGSVTTIYGPTGAVLGHPTGWVQAFSWDGSLAVMGNYGERVSVVRWRDGTVIWSGPSDGGYIDAMPEPEGQRIAVSVSDPQHPQTGGFPPRNVYVIGLDGNAIRLLTNVE
;
A
#
# COMPACT_ATOMS: atom_id res chain seq x y z
N MET A 1 -29.05 -39.34 -11.99
CA MET A 1 -28.78 -38.02 -11.36
C MET A 1 -29.16 -37.94 -9.88
N ASN A 2 -30.12 -38.74 -9.38
CA ASN A 2 -30.53 -38.70 -7.97
C ASN A 2 -29.55 -39.43 -7.03
N ASP A 3 -28.86 -40.48 -7.49
CA ASP A 3 -27.92 -41.24 -6.64
C ASP A 3 -26.64 -40.46 -6.31
N LEU A 4 -26.12 -39.66 -7.26
CA LEU A 4 -24.93 -38.82 -7.03
C LEU A 4 -25.18 -37.74 -5.97
N ARG A 5 -26.40 -37.19 -5.91
CA ARG A 5 -26.80 -36.22 -4.89
C ARG A 5 -26.91 -36.86 -3.51
N ARG A 6 -27.30 -38.13 -3.43
CA ARG A 6 -27.39 -38.87 -2.17
C ARG A 6 -26.00 -39.19 -1.63
N ASP A 7 -25.09 -39.67 -2.47
CA ASP A 7 -23.72 -40.00 -2.07
C ASP A 7 -22.94 -38.76 -1.61
N ILE A 8 -23.13 -37.61 -2.27
CA ILE A 8 -22.52 -36.34 -1.85
C ILE A 8 -23.03 -35.90 -0.47
N ASN A 9 -24.34 -36.03 -0.22
CA ASN A 9 -24.94 -35.65 1.05
C ASN A 9 -24.54 -36.60 2.19
N GLU A 10 -24.37 -37.89 1.93
CA GLU A 10 -23.88 -38.85 2.92
C GLU A 10 -22.42 -38.60 3.29
N VAL A 11 -21.57 -38.29 2.30
CA VAL A 11 -20.16 -37.94 2.55
C VAL A 11 -20.05 -36.65 3.35
N PHE A 12 -20.89 -35.64 3.05
CA PHE A 12 -20.94 -34.39 3.80
C PHE A 12 -21.40 -34.58 5.24
N ALA A 13 -22.44 -35.38 5.47
CA ALA A 13 -22.94 -35.68 6.81
C ALA A 13 -21.92 -36.49 7.63
N LYS A 14 -21.19 -37.40 7.00
CA LYS A 14 -20.14 -38.19 7.65
C LYS A 14 -18.92 -37.33 8.03
N GLN A 15 -18.56 -36.35 7.20
CA GLN A 15 -17.51 -35.37 7.53
C GLN A 15 -17.96 -34.39 8.62
N GLN A 16 -19.22 -33.95 8.63
CA GLN A 16 -19.77 -33.12 9.72
C GLN A 16 -19.91 -33.88 11.05
N GLY A 17 -20.15 -35.19 11.03
CA GLY A 17 -20.15 -36.02 12.24
C GLY A 17 -18.76 -36.28 12.84
N GLN A 18 -17.70 -36.21 12.03
CA GLN A 18 -16.31 -36.33 12.47
C GLN A 18 -15.71 -35.01 12.97
N LEU A 19 -16.22 -33.88 12.47
CA LEU A 19 -15.91 -32.54 12.95
C LEU A 19 -16.87 -32.19 14.09
N GLY A 20 -16.62 -32.79 15.26
CA GLY A 20 -17.41 -32.54 16.46
C GLY A 20 -17.68 -31.06 16.73
N ASP A 21 -18.86 -30.77 17.27
CA ASP A 21 -19.48 -29.47 17.53
C ASP A 21 -18.50 -28.31 17.87
N VAL A 22 -18.03 -27.64 16.80
CA VAL A 22 -17.08 -26.51 16.86
C VAL A 22 -17.73 -25.25 17.43
N ALA A 23 -19.07 -25.18 17.47
CA ALA A 23 -19.81 -24.08 18.10
C ALA A 23 -19.76 -24.16 19.64
N GLY A 24 -19.56 -25.35 20.21
CA GLY A 24 -19.41 -25.57 21.65
C GLY A 24 -18.00 -25.34 22.21
N ALA A 25 -16.96 -25.21 21.36
CA ALA A 25 -15.57 -25.03 21.79
C ALA A 25 -15.28 -23.58 22.21
N GLY A 26 -15.83 -22.59 21.49
CA GLY A 26 -15.67 -21.17 21.80
C GLY A 26 -16.26 -20.77 23.14
N ASN A 27 -17.47 -21.26 23.47
CA ASN A 27 -18.13 -20.99 24.74
C ASN A 27 -17.48 -21.70 25.94
N ARG A 28 -16.78 -22.83 25.72
CA ARG A 28 -16.01 -23.52 26.76
C ARG A 28 -14.68 -22.81 27.05
N MET A 29 -14.00 -22.30 26.03
CA MET A 29 -12.77 -21.50 26.21
C MET A 29 -13.05 -20.12 26.84
N LEU A 30 -14.15 -19.45 26.46
CA LEU A 30 -14.52 -18.16 27.06
C LEU A 30 -14.90 -18.30 28.56
N ARG A 31 -15.54 -19.42 28.92
CA ARG A 31 -15.93 -19.72 30.31
C ARG A 31 -14.73 -20.19 31.15
N ALA A 32 -13.73 -20.84 30.54
CA ALA A 32 -12.44 -21.13 31.19
C ALA A 32 -11.55 -19.88 31.37
N ALA A 33 -11.56 -18.95 30.41
CA ALA A 33 -10.79 -17.71 30.46
C ALA A 33 -11.35 -16.67 31.46
N THR A 34 -12.64 -16.74 31.79
CA THR A 34 -13.29 -15.83 32.76
C THR A 34 -13.36 -16.39 34.18
N ALA A 35 -13.26 -17.72 34.36
CA ALA A 35 -13.25 -18.35 35.69
C ALA A 35 -11.92 -18.18 36.47
N GLY A 36 -10.82 -17.79 35.81
CA GLY A 36 -9.51 -17.66 36.44
C GLY A 36 -9.21 -16.31 37.12
N ARG A 37 -10.13 -15.34 37.11
CA ARG A 37 -9.84 -13.96 37.56
C ARG A 37 -10.18 -13.70 39.03
N ARG A 38 -9.77 -14.60 39.93
CA ARG A 38 -9.65 -14.35 41.38
C ARG A 38 -8.61 -15.30 41.97
N SER A 39 -7.37 -14.84 42.12
CA SER A 39 -6.52 -15.00 43.32
C SER A 39 -5.03 -14.84 42.98
N ASN A 40 -4.42 -13.91 43.72
CA ASN A 40 -3.04 -13.79 44.16
C ASN A 40 -1.87 -13.38 43.24
N ARG A 41 -1.13 -12.40 43.79
CA ARG A 41 0.17 -11.88 43.40
C ARG A 41 1.28 -12.89 43.76
N GLN A 42 2.40 -12.75 43.05
CA GLN A 42 3.72 -13.40 43.20
C GLN A 42 3.92 -14.76 42.51
N LEU A 43 5.07 -14.81 41.83
CA LEU A 43 5.80 -15.94 41.23
C LEU A 43 5.49 -16.36 39.78
N TRP A 44 6.44 -15.94 38.93
CA TRP A 44 7.15 -16.73 37.91
C TRP A 44 6.51 -16.99 36.53
N SER A 45 7.13 -16.35 35.55
CA SER A 45 7.78 -16.93 34.36
C SER A 45 7.40 -18.36 33.94
N SER A 46 7.10 -18.47 32.64
CA SER A 46 7.09 -19.67 31.79
C SER A 46 5.73 -20.32 31.54
N VAL A 47 4.88 -19.70 30.71
CA VAL A 47 4.03 -20.40 29.72
C VAL A 47 3.78 -19.43 28.55
N ALA A 48 4.72 -19.34 27.61
CA ALA A 48 4.50 -18.69 26.32
C ALA A 48 5.13 -19.59 25.24
N GLY A 49 4.51 -20.75 25.07
CA GLY A 49 4.83 -21.71 24.02
C GLY A 49 3.52 -22.39 23.62
N VAL A 50 3.28 -22.48 22.31
CA VAL A 50 2.08 -23.01 21.64
C VAL A 50 0.94 -21.99 21.41
N ALA A 51 1.23 -20.95 20.63
CA ALA A 51 0.25 -20.26 19.78
C ALA A 51 0.95 -19.66 18.54
N LEU A 52 1.92 -20.39 17.99
CA LEU A 52 2.80 -19.98 16.91
C LEU A 52 2.51 -20.93 15.75
N VAL A 53 1.73 -20.48 14.74
CA VAL A 53 1.69 -20.99 13.34
C VAL A 53 0.69 -20.26 12.40
N LEU A 54 -0.19 -19.34 12.83
CA LEU A 54 -1.22 -18.77 11.93
C LEU A 54 -1.36 -17.23 11.87
N VAL A 55 -0.26 -16.47 11.81
CA VAL A 55 -0.34 -14.98 11.62
C VAL A 55 0.62 -14.43 10.55
N ALA A 56 1.38 -15.27 9.84
CA ALA A 56 2.27 -14.79 8.76
C ALA A 56 1.59 -14.65 7.38
N ALA A 57 0.26 -14.60 7.33
CA ALA A 57 -0.53 -14.50 6.09
C ALA A 57 -1.74 -13.55 6.21
N SER A 58 -1.65 -12.49 7.01
CA SER A 58 -2.72 -11.48 7.16
C SER A 58 -2.46 -10.21 6.34
N ALA A 59 -2.19 -10.39 5.05
CA ALA A 59 -2.33 -9.35 4.01
C ALA A 59 -3.02 -9.87 2.73
N ILE A 60 -3.57 -11.09 2.76
CA ILE A 60 -4.34 -11.67 1.66
C ILE A 60 -5.62 -12.28 2.27
N GLY A 61 -6.78 -11.75 1.88
CA GLY A 61 -8.06 -12.44 2.03
C GLY A 61 -9.03 -11.85 3.06
N VAL A 62 -9.78 -10.83 2.66
CA VAL A 62 -11.18 -10.67 3.12
C VAL A 62 -12.02 -10.30 1.90
N SER A 63 -12.71 -11.28 1.32
CA SER A 63 -13.87 -11.08 0.44
C SER A 63 -14.58 -12.42 0.20
N VAL A 64 -15.39 -12.87 1.15
CA VAL A 64 -16.51 -13.78 0.83
C VAL A 64 -17.71 -13.43 1.72
N VAL A 65 -18.88 -13.47 1.07
CA VAL A 65 -20.26 -13.49 1.58
C VAL A 65 -20.97 -12.14 1.64
N ILE A 66 -21.60 -11.74 0.52
CA ILE A 66 -23.01 -11.33 0.56
C ILE A 66 -23.78 -12.07 -0.55
N ARG A 67 -24.84 -12.76 -0.12
CA ARG A 67 -25.75 -13.58 -0.92
C ARG A 67 -26.71 -12.73 -1.77
N GLN A 68 -26.92 -13.23 -2.99
CA GLN A 68 -28.21 -13.45 -3.66
C GLN A 68 -29.45 -12.76 -3.07
N MET A 69 -30.00 -11.81 -3.83
CA MET A 69 -31.45 -11.62 -3.94
C MET A 69 -31.83 -11.71 -5.42
N HIS A 70 -32.72 -12.64 -5.75
CA HIS A 70 -33.29 -12.83 -7.08
C HIS A 70 -34.41 -11.79 -7.33
N PRO A 71 -34.37 -11.02 -8.43
CA PRO A 71 -35.59 -10.49 -9.04
C PRO A 71 -36.19 -11.55 -9.99
N GLN A 72 -37.51 -11.75 -9.89
CA GLN A 72 -38.28 -12.52 -10.85
C GLN A 72 -38.25 -11.81 -12.21
N ASN A 73 -37.64 -12.43 -13.22
CA ASN A 73 -37.66 -11.93 -14.58
C ASN A 73 -38.98 -12.29 -15.27
N VAL A 74 -39.68 -11.26 -15.74
CA VAL A 74 -40.75 -11.37 -16.74
C VAL A 74 -40.09 -11.74 -18.08
N VAL A 75 -40.50 -12.88 -18.65
CA VAL A 75 -40.04 -13.33 -19.96
C VAL A 75 -40.68 -12.46 -21.04
N THR A 76 -39.90 -11.56 -21.63
CA THR A 76 -40.24 -10.95 -22.92
C THR A 76 -39.25 -11.48 -23.96
N THR A 77 -39.77 -12.13 -24.99
CA THR A 77 -38.98 -12.71 -26.10
C THR A 77 -38.52 -11.59 -27.04
N HIS A 78 -37.36 -11.00 -26.76
CA HIS A 78 -36.67 -10.13 -27.71
C HIS A 78 -35.56 -10.93 -28.43
N PRO A 79 -35.41 -10.83 -29.77
CA PRO A 79 -34.29 -11.44 -30.47
C PRO A 79 -32.97 -10.93 -29.90
N SER A 80 -32.17 -11.87 -29.39
CA SER A 80 -30.91 -11.59 -28.71
C SER A 80 -29.86 -11.12 -29.73
N PRO A 81 -29.26 -9.93 -29.58
CA PRO A 81 -28.14 -9.53 -30.41
C PRO A 81 -27.01 -10.53 -30.19
N THR A 82 -26.43 -11.02 -31.29
CA THR A 82 -25.28 -11.94 -31.26
C THR A 82 -24.18 -11.31 -30.38
N PRO A 83 -23.70 -11.98 -29.32
CA PRO A 83 -22.68 -11.43 -28.45
C PRO A 83 -21.41 -11.20 -29.28
N ILE A 84 -21.04 -9.94 -29.43
CA ILE A 84 -19.72 -9.56 -29.95
C ILE A 84 -18.72 -10.07 -28.92
N ALA A 85 -17.83 -10.98 -29.34
CA ALA A 85 -16.75 -11.44 -28.49
C ALA A 85 -15.85 -10.24 -28.17
N THR A 86 -15.88 -9.76 -26.94
CA THR A 86 -14.88 -8.83 -26.43
C THR A 86 -13.52 -9.52 -26.55
N PRO A 87 -12.51 -8.92 -27.21
CA PRO A 87 -11.19 -9.53 -27.31
C PRO A 87 -10.68 -9.83 -25.90
N THR A 88 -10.18 -11.05 -25.71
CA THR A 88 -9.55 -11.44 -24.45
C THR A 88 -8.28 -10.61 -24.30
N PRO A 89 -8.09 -9.93 -23.17
CA PRO A 89 -6.89 -9.14 -22.95
C PRO A 89 -5.64 -10.01 -23.09
N THR A 90 -4.58 -9.50 -23.72
CA THR A 90 -3.29 -10.20 -23.93
C THR A 90 -2.16 -9.40 -23.31
N PRO A 91 -1.16 -10.05 -22.68
CA PRO A 91 0.00 -9.33 -22.13
C PRO A 91 0.72 -8.47 -23.16
N MET A 92 1.28 -7.33 -22.74
CA MET A 92 2.07 -6.50 -23.65
C MET A 92 3.29 -7.27 -24.18
N SER A 93 3.43 -7.39 -25.49
CA SER A 93 4.52 -8.16 -26.11
C SER A 93 5.68 -7.28 -26.57
N GLN A 94 5.39 -6.05 -26.99
CA GLN A 94 6.37 -5.11 -27.51
C GLN A 94 7.19 -4.50 -26.36
N PRO A 95 8.53 -4.44 -26.47
CA PRO A 95 9.36 -3.72 -25.52
C PRO A 95 9.00 -2.23 -25.45
N LEU A 96 9.05 -1.65 -24.26
CA LEU A 96 8.88 -0.20 -24.08
C LEU A 96 10.00 0.55 -24.81
N SER A 97 9.63 1.34 -25.82
CA SER A 97 10.57 2.10 -26.64
C SER A 97 10.43 3.60 -26.40
N VAL A 98 11.11 4.09 -25.36
CA VAL A 98 11.24 5.53 -25.07
C VAL A 98 12.66 5.83 -24.55
N PRO A 99 13.16 7.07 -24.65
CA PRO A 99 14.46 7.44 -24.08
C PRO A 99 14.56 7.08 -22.60
N SER A 100 15.73 6.63 -22.14
CA SER A 100 15.95 6.12 -20.78
C SER A 100 15.62 7.13 -19.67
N LYS A 101 15.67 8.43 -19.96
CA LYS A 101 15.33 9.53 -19.04
C LYS A 101 13.86 9.94 -19.05
N THR A 102 13.07 9.45 -20.01
CA THR A 102 11.64 9.79 -20.11
C THR A 102 10.89 9.21 -18.91
N PRO A 103 10.16 10.04 -18.14
CA PRO A 103 9.34 9.55 -17.05
C PRO A 103 8.28 8.56 -17.50
N VAL A 104 8.15 7.45 -16.77
CA VAL A 104 7.11 6.46 -17.03
C VAL A 104 6.45 6.00 -15.73
N ILE A 105 5.22 5.50 -15.87
CA ILE A 105 4.50 4.79 -14.83
C ILE A 105 4.75 3.31 -15.06
N LEU A 106 5.46 2.66 -14.13
CA LEU A 106 5.63 1.22 -14.13
C LEU A 106 4.45 0.53 -13.41
N PHE A 107 3.99 -0.58 -13.96
CA PHE A 107 2.92 -1.39 -13.41
C PHE A 107 3.09 -2.85 -13.80
N ARG A 108 2.50 -3.77 -13.05
CA ARG A 108 2.50 -5.18 -13.42
C ARG A 108 1.41 -5.49 -14.42
N ASP A 109 1.73 -6.39 -15.32
CA ASP A 109 0.73 -6.95 -16.22
C ASP A 109 -0.28 -7.78 -15.41
N PRO A 110 -1.60 -7.51 -15.51
CA PRO A 110 -2.61 -8.25 -14.76
C PRO A 110 -2.79 -9.71 -15.20
N LEU A 111 -2.29 -10.10 -16.37
CA LEU A 111 -2.37 -11.46 -16.91
C LEU A 111 -1.06 -12.23 -16.73
N ASN A 112 0.04 -11.53 -16.46
CA ASN A 112 1.33 -12.11 -16.15
C ASN A 112 1.98 -11.35 -14.97
N ASP A 113 1.81 -11.88 -13.75
CA ASP A 113 2.30 -11.24 -12.52
C ASP A 113 3.83 -11.14 -12.41
N GLN A 114 4.55 -11.86 -13.27
CA GLN A 114 6.02 -11.79 -13.43
C GLN A 114 6.44 -10.73 -14.46
N GLN A 115 5.50 -10.12 -15.17
CA GLN A 115 5.77 -9.10 -16.17
C GLN A 115 5.58 -7.70 -15.60
N LEU A 116 6.56 -6.84 -15.87
CA LEU A 116 6.53 -5.41 -15.60
C LEU A 116 6.39 -4.67 -16.93
N ASP A 117 5.41 -3.79 -17.00
CA ASP A 117 5.14 -2.90 -18.12
C ASP A 117 5.36 -1.44 -17.70
N GLY A 118 5.42 -0.56 -18.70
CA GLY A 118 5.51 0.87 -18.50
C GLY A 118 4.68 1.64 -19.51
N ILE A 119 4.20 2.82 -19.11
CA ILE A 119 3.48 3.77 -19.95
C ILE A 119 3.95 5.20 -19.66
N THR A 120 4.05 6.04 -20.67
CA THR A 120 4.33 7.47 -20.48
C THR A 120 3.12 8.18 -19.85
N TRP A 121 3.38 9.30 -19.18
CA TRP A 121 2.35 10.06 -18.46
C TRP A 121 1.25 10.66 -19.35
N ASP A 122 1.52 10.80 -20.65
CA ASP A 122 0.57 11.21 -21.68
C ASP A 122 -0.06 10.03 -22.44
N GLY A 123 0.36 8.79 -22.16
CA GLY A 123 -0.10 7.59 -22.86
C GLY A 123 0.43 7.39 -24.27
N SER A 124 1.33 8.27 -24.75
CA SER A 124 1.84 8.22 -26.14
C SER A 124 2.72 6.99 -26.43
N ALA A 125 3.35 6.42 -25.40
CA ALA A 125 4.12 5.19 -25.51
C ALA A 125 3.86 4.25 -24.34
N ARG A 126 3.75 2.95 -24.65
CA ARG A 126 3.60 1.87 -23.67
C ARG A 126 4.30 0.62 -24.16
N GLY A 127 4.67 -0.26 -23.24
CA GLY A 127 5.24 -1.55 -23.59
C GLY A 127 5.85 -2.27 -22.39
N ARG A 128 6.33 -3.48 -22.67
CA ARG A 128 6.95 -4.37 -21.71
C ARG A 128 8.34 -3.87 -21.30
N VAL A 129 8.60 -3.83 -20.01
CA VAL A 129 9.89 -3.47 -19.40
C VAL A 129 10.72 -4.71 -19.13
N THR A 130 10.15 -5.71 -18.45
CA THR A 130 10.84 -6.97 -18.17
C THR A 130 9.86 -8.11 -17.90
N VAL A 131 10.33 -9.35 -17.98
CA VAL A 131 9.69 -10.52 -17.37
C VAL A 131 10.68 -11.13 -16.38
N SER A 132 10.32 -11.20 -15.11
CA SER A 132 11.15 -11.79 -14.06
C SER A 132 10.29 -12.32 -12.91
N PRO A 133 10.57 -13.51 -12.36
CA PRO A 133 9.89 -14.00 -11.17
C PRO A 133 10.00 -13.04 -9.97
N ASP A 134 11.06 -12.23 -9.92
CA ASP A 134 11.26 -11.23 -8.87
C ASP A 134 10.17 -10.14 -8.86
N VAL A 135 9.51 -9.87 -10.00
CA VAL A 135 8.45 -8.87 -10.13
C VAL A 135 7.16 -9.34 -9.45
N ALA A 136 6.91 -10.65 -9.43
CA ALA A 136 5.74 -11.22 -8.76
C ALA A 136 5.74 -10.90 -7.24
N MET A 137 6.93 -10.76 -6.65
CA MET A 137 7.11 -10.38 -5.24
C MET A 137 6.78 -8.90 -4.96
N GLY A 138 6.59 -8.08 -5.99
CA GLY A 138 6.39 -6.64 -5.89
C GLY A 138 7.60 -5.84 -6.37
N PHE A 139 7.40 -4.54 -6.54
CA PHE A 139 8.46 -3.60 -6.89
C PHE A 139 8.13 -2.20 -6.35
N THR A 140 9.14 -1.37 -6.25
CA THR A 140 9.04 0.06 -5.99
C THR A 140 9.84 0.79 -7.04
N GLN A 141 9.19 1.67 -7.79
CA GLN A 141 9.85 2.49 -8.80
C GLN A 141 10.47 3.74 -8.18
N ASN A 142 11.61 4.15 -8.74
CA ASN A 142 12.04 5.52 -8.54
C ASN A 142 11.07 6.46 -9.26
N PRO A 143 11.11 7.76 -8.97
CA PRO A 143 9.91 8.56 -9.20
C PRO A 143 9.76 9.04 -10.64
N ALA A 144 10.85 8.94 -11.40
CA ALA A 144 10.82 9.01 -12.85
C ALA A 144 10.50 7.66 -13.53
N GLY A 145 10.31 6.57 -12.79
CA GLY A 145 10.11 5.23 -13.35
C GLY A 145 11.30 4.71 -14.16
N THR A 146 12.47 5.32 -14.00
CA THR A 146 13.72 4.95 -14.70
C THR A 146 14.43 3.77 -14.05
N LEU A 147 14.19 3.58 -12.75
CA LEU A 147 14.69 2.47 -11.95
C LEU A 147 13.52 1.83 -11.22
N TYR A 148 13.61 0.54 -10.96
CA TYR A 148 12.71 -0.18 -10.07
C TYR A 148 13.50 -1.18 -9.25
N GLY A 149 12.99 -1.52 -8.08
CA GLY A 149 13.65 -2.48 -7.21
C GLY A 149 12.71 -3.14 -6.24
N TRP A 150 13.24 -4.17 -5.59
CA TRP A 150 12.60 -4.84 -4.46
C TRP A 150 13.68 -5.20 -3.44
N THR A 151 13.40 -6.18 -2.59
CA THR A 151 14.33 -6.76 -1.63
C THR A 151 15.59 -7.25 -2.35
N GLY A 152 16.72 -6.58 -2.12
CA GLY A 152 18.05 -7.04 -2.56
C GLY A 152 18.46 -6.67 -3.99
N TYR A 153 17.64 -5.93 -4.74
CA TYR A 153 18.00 -5.50 -6.09
C TYR A 153 17.37 -4.17 -6.49
N ILE A 154 18.07 -3.45 -7.36
CA ILE A 154 17.59 -2.29 -8.10
C ILE A 154 18.05 -2.46 -9.54
N ARG A 155 17.11 -2.36 -10.47
CA ARG A 155 17.32 -2.52 -11.91
C ARG A 155 16.91 -1.27 -12.67
N ASP A 156 17.50 -1.07 -13.83
CA ASP A 156 17.01 -0.13 -14.83
C ASP A 156 15.88 -0.74 -15.66
N ARG A 157 15.27 0.06 -16.54
CA ARG A 157 14.20 -0.40 -17.44
C ARG A 157 14.62 -1.43 -18.51
N ALA A 158 15.92 -1.68 -18.69
CA ALA A 158 16.39 -2.77 -19.52
C ALA A 158 16.52 -4.09 -18.72
N GLY A 159 16.19 -4.06 -17.43
CA GLY A 159 16.36 -5.19 -16.51
C GLY A 159 17.78 -5.35 -15.97
N THR A 160 18.70 -4.45 -16.31
CA THR A 160 20.09 -4.49 -15.87
C THR A 160 20.17 -4.18 -14.38
N LEU A 161 20.91 -4.99 -13.62
CA LEU A 161 21.15 -4.72 -12.20
C LEU A 161 22.03 -3.47 -12.05
N VAL A 162 21.49 -2.44 -11.41
CA VAL A 162 22.18 -1.18 -11.10
C VAL A 162 22.79 -1.21 -9.70
N ALA A 163 22.11 -1.83 -8.74
CA ALA A 163 22.61 -1.98 -7.39
C ALA A 163 21.97 -3.20 -6.69
N SER A 164 22.66 -3.75 -5.69
CA SER A 164 22.13 -4.75 -4.76
C SER A 164 22.27 -4.21 -3.33
N PRO A 165 21.29 -3.41 -2.85
CA PRO A 165 21.38 -2.83 -1.53
C PRO A 165 21.36 -3.92 -0.46
N THR A 166 22.18 -3.77 0.57
CA THR A 166 22.16 -4.66 1.72
C THR A 166 20.77 -4.64 2.36
N VAL A 167 20.16 -5.82 2.45
CA VAL A 167 18.82 -5.98 2.98
C VAL A 167 18.91 -6.22 4.47
N ASN A 168 18.38 -5.29 5.25
CA ASN A 168 18.13 -5.49 6.66
C ASN A 168 16.65 -5.24 6.98
N THR A 169 15.74 -5.44 6.05
CA THR A 169 14.29 -5.37 6.30
C THR A 169 13.58 -6.42 5.45
N LYS A 170 12.32 -6.74 5.78
CA LYS A 170 11.46 -7.50 4.86
C LYS A 170 10.89 -6.52 3.83
N GLY A 171 11.27 -6.63 2.57
CA GLY A 171 10.78 -5.76 1.49
C GLY A 171 11.84 -4.81 0.93
N PHE A 172 11.40 -3.82 0.15
CA PHE A 172 12.27 -2.78 -0.40
C PHE A 172 12.93 -1.98 0.74
N PRO A 173 14.25 -1.74 0.70
CA PRO A 173 15.02 -1.34 1.88
C PRO A 173 14.84 0.13 2.29
N GLY A 174 14.11 0.95 1.54
CA GLY A 174 13.98 2.37 1.83
C GLY A 174 12.94 3.10 0.99
N THR A 175 13.02 4.43 0.98
CA THR A 175 12.15 5.31 0.20
C THR A 175 13.02 6.12 -0.75
N TRP A 176 12.65 6.12 -2.03
CA TRP A 176 13.30 6.94 -3.05
C TRP A 176 13.21 8.42 -2.69
N ALA A 177 14.34 9.10 -2.80
CA ALA A 177 14.37 10.54 -2.66
C ALA A 177 13.69 11.24 -3.84
N ASP A 178 13.42 12.54 -3.64
CA ASP A 178 12.92 13.47 -4.64
C ASP A 178 13.72 13.50 -5.95
N ASP A 179 15.05 13.37 -5.88
CA ASP A 179 15.94 13.35 -7.04
C ASP A 179 15.99 12.00 -7.79
N GLY A 180 15.34 10.96 -7.27
CA GLY A 180 15.30 9.62 -7.87
C GLY A 180 16.65 8.87 -7.88
N ARG A 181 17.67 9.39 -7.19
CA ARG A 181 19.03 8.82 -7.12
C ARG A 181 19.41 8.36 -5.72
N HIS A 182 18.88 9.02 -4.69
CA HIS A 182 19.11 8.66 -3.31
C HIS A 182 17.99 7.79 -2.74
N LEU A 183 18.34 7.03 -1.70
CA LEU A 183 17.43 6.25 -0.89
C LEU A 183 17.60 6.63 0.58
N CYS A 184 16.50 6.93 1.25
CA CYS A 184 16.46 7.00 2.71
C CYS A 184 15.96 5.66 3.27
N SER A 185 16.69 5.07 4.22
CA SER A 185 16.33 3.80 4.85
C SER A 185 16.44 3.87 6.36
N MET A 186 15.67 3.04 7.06
CA MET A 186 15.82 2.83 8.49
C MET A 186 16.57 1.52 8.71
N VAL A 187 17.71 1.60 9.38
CA VAL A 187 18.54 0.43 9.67
C VAL A 187 18.56 0.11 11.16
N SER A 188 18.54 -1.16 11.49
CA SER A 188 18.69 -1.70 12.84
C SER A 188 19.80 -2.75 12.83
N GLU A 189 20.56 -2.87 13.91
CA GLU A 189 21.44 -4.03 14.13
C GLU A 189 20.66 -5.35 14.12
N ASN A 190 19.39 -5.30 14.55
CA ASN A 190 18.48 -6.43 14.48
C ASN A 190 17.11 -5.97 13.96
N PRO A 191 16.80 -6.26 12.68
CA PRO A 191 15.57 -5.79 12.06
C PRO A 191 14.37 -6.70 12.31
N PHE A 192 14.57 -7.87 12.91
CA PHE A 192 13.50 -8.83 13.20
C PHE A 192 12.89 -8.65 14.59
N GLY A 193 13.30 -7.59 15.30
CA GLY A 193 12.84 -7.29 16.65
C GLY A 193 13.43 -8.24 17.70
N GLN A 194 13.61 -7.71 18.91
CA GLN A 194 14.00 -8.47 20.09
C GLN A 194 13.26 -7.89 21.30
N PRO A 195 13.10 -8.68 22.38
CA PRO A 195 12.68 -8.15 23.67
C PRO A 195 13.59 -6.97 24.07
N GLY A 196 12.98 -5.83 24.39
CA GLY A 196 13.68 -4.60 24.76
C GLY A 196 13.94 -3.61 23.63
N GLY A 197 13.77 -3.99 22.35
CA GLY A 197 13.85 -3.10 21.18
C GLY A 197 15.24 -2.51 20.92
N LYS A 198 15.69 -2.55 19.66
CA LYS A 198 17.00 -1.98 19.27
C LYS A 198 16.82 -0.61 18.62
N PRO A 199 17.72 0.35 18.89
CA PRO A 199 17.65 1.63 18.22
C PRO A 199 17.82 1.48 16.71
N THR A 200 17.17 2.37 15.98
CA THR A 200 17.28 2.44 14.53
C THR A 200 17.93 3.73 14.08
N THR A 201 18.66 3.65 12.97
CA THR A 201 19.37 4.78 12.37
C THR A 201 18.77 5.09 11.03
N LEU A 202 18.43 6.35 10.80
CA LEU A 202 18.12 6.86 9.46
C LEU A 202 19.43 6.93 8.67
N GLN A 203 19.45 6.30 7.51
CA GLN A 203 20.54 6.36 6.55
C GLN A 203 20.09 7.01 5.25
N VAL A 204 21.00 7.73 4.61
CA VAL A 204 20.88 8.17 3.22
C VAL A 204 21.94 7.46 2.41
N SER A 205 21.55 6.88 1.28
CA SER A 205 22.46 6.17 0.39
C SER A 205 22.31 6.65 -1.05
N VAL A 206 23.44 6.69 -1.76
CA VAL A 206 23.49 6.82 -3.21
C VAL A 206 23.77 5.43 -3.77
N LEU A 207 23.13 5.06 -4.88
CA LEU A 207 23.37 3.77 -5.51
C LEU A 207 24.86 3.59 -5.84
N GLY A 208 25.44 2.48 -5.37
CA GLY A 208 26.86 2.16 -5.55
C GLY A 208 27.82 2.86 -4.58
N GLN A 209 27.33 3.65 -3.62
CA GLN A 209 28.15 4.30 -2.59
C GLN A 209 27.82 3.78 -1.19
N ALA A 210 28.76 3.98 -0.26
CA ALA A 210 28.53 3.66 1.14
C ALA A 210 27.41 4.55 1.72
N PRO A 211 26.45 3.98 2.48
CA PRO A 211 25.43 4.76 3.16
C PRO A 211 26.02 5.72 4.20
N ARG A 212 25.39 6.90 4.35
CA ARG A 212 25.68 7.87 5.40
C ARG A 212 24.63 7.78 6.51
N ASN A 213 25.07 7.59 7.74
CA ASN A 213 24.22 7.72 8.92
C ASN A 213 23.81 9.19 9.12
N VAL A 214 22.52 9.42 9.35
CA VAL A 214 21.96 10.76 9.59
C VAL A 214 21.66 10.97 11.06
N VAL A 215 20.77 10.14 11.63
CA VAL A 215 20.35 10.26 13.03
C VAL A 215 19.84 8.92 13.55
N GLN A 216 20.00 8.67 14.83
CA GLN A 216 19.35 7.54 15.51
C GLN A 216 17.98 7.97 16.02
N VAL A 217 16.91 7.41 15.48
CA VAL A 217 15.51 7.70 15.84
C VAL A 217 14.69 6.43 15.88
N GLY A 218 13.76 6.35 16.84
CA GLY A 218 12.88 5.22 17.05
C GLY A 218 13.60 3.92 17.44
N ARG A 219 12.82 2.86 17.60
CA ARG A 219 13.31 1.53 17.97
C ARG A 219 12.53 0.44 17.25
N ALA A 220 13.24 -0.58 16.80
CA ALA A 220 12.65 -1.79 16.24
C ALA A 220 12.37 -2.81 17.35
N TYR A 221 11.09 -3.03 17.64
CA TYR A 221 10.55 -4.08 18.51
C TYR A 221 9.95 -5.23 17.68
N GLU A 222 9.61 -6.36 18.31
CA GLU A 222 9.01 -7.53 17.66
C GLU A 222 7.70 -7.22 16.92
N GLN A 223 6.94 -6.22 17.38
CA GLN A 223 5.65 -5.83 16.82
C GLN A 223 5.60 -4.37 16.34
N THR A 224 6.74 -3.74 16.12
CA THR A 224 6.76 -2.38 15.58
C THR A 224 7.64 -2.33 14.34
N SER A 225 7.20 -1.61 13.33
CA SER A 225 8.05 -1.25 12.21
C SER A 225 8.47 0.22 12.31
N ILE A 226 9.59 0.55 11.69
CA ILE A 226 9.99 1.93 11.46
C ILE A 226 10.43 2.07 10.02
N GLY A 227 9.93 3.10 9.36
CA GLY A 227 10.15 3.32 7.93
C GLY A 227 10.29 4.80 7.62
N VAL A 228 10.77 5.09 6.42
CA VAL A 228 10.82 6.44 5.88
C VAL A 228 9.60 6.65 5.00
N ALA A 229 8.75 7.62 5.32
CA ALA A 229 7.54 7.92 4.54
C ALA A 229 7.80 8.93 3.41
N ALA A 230 8.76 9.83 3.59
CA ALA A 230 9.25 10.75 2.55
C ALA A 230 10.74 11.02 2.72
N CYS A 231 11.41 11.25 1.60
CA CYS A 231 12.85 11.52 1.52
C CYS A 231 13.07 12.60 0.47
N SER A 232 13.70 13.70 0.86
CA SER A 232 13.94 14.86 0.01
C SER A 232 15.35 15.38 0.22
N ILE A 233 16.22 15.14 -0.77
CA ILE A 233 17.56 15.71 -0.77
C ILE A 233 17.48 17.21 -1.06
N GLU A 234 16.58 17.63 -1.95
CA GLU A 234 16.42 19.03 -2.33
C GLU A 234 15.95 19.90 -1.16
N LYS A 235 14.99 19.41 -0.36
CA LYS A 235 14.48 20.14 0.82
C LYS A 235 15.18 19.79 2.12
N ASP A 236 16.25 18.99 2.05
CA ASP A 236 17.07 18.55 3.18
C ASP A 236 16.24 17.89 4.30
N ARG A 237 15.28 17.04 3.94
CA ARG A 237 14.28 16.50 4.89
C ARG A 237 13.92 15.05 4.65
N ALA A 238 13.63 14.35 5.74
CA ALA A 238 12.94 13.07 5.70
C ALA A 238 11.84 13.01 6.78
N VAL A 239 10.80 12.25 6.48
CA VAL A 239 9.75 11.90 7.45
C VAL A 239 9.93 10.44 7.83
N VAL A 240 10.21 10.18 9.10
CA VAL A 240 10.38 8.84 9.65
C VAL A 240 9.14 8.50 10.48
N VAL A 241 8.54 7.35 10.24
CA VAL A 241 7.32 6.89 10.91
C VAL A 241 7.60 5.59 11.62
N GLN A 242 7.30 5.55 12.92
CA GLN A 242 7.23 4.32 13.69
C GLN A 242 5.78 3.87 13.78
N SER A 243 5.55 2.60 13.49
CA SER A 243 4.24 1.97 13.51
C SER A 243 4.17 0.83 14.52
N GLY A 244 2.98 0.59 15.07
CA GLY A 244 2.68 -0.54 15.97
C GLY A 244 2.29 -1.82 15.22
N SER A 245 1.76 -2.79 15.97
CA SER A 245 1.53 -4.18 15.53
C SER A 245 0.57 -4.35 14.34
N ILE A 246 -0.20 -3.31 14.01
CA ILE A 246 -1.23 -3.31 12.95
C ILE A 246 -0.96 -2.21 11.91
N GLY A 247 0.29 -1.73 11.81
CA GLY A 247 0.71 -0.73 10.83
C GLY A 247 0.36 0.73 11.19
N ASN A 248 -0.51 0.95 12.17
CA ASN A 248 -0.87 2.28 12.67
C ASN A 248 0.36 3.05 13.17
N ALA A 249 0.49 4.31 12.78
CA ALA A 249 1.54 5.19 13.28
C ALA A 249 1.40 5.40 14.80
N VAL A 250 2.50 5.23 15.53
CA VAL A 250 2.58 5.52 16.98
C VAL A 250 3.38 6.79 17.25
N GLN A 251 4.33 7.10 16.38
CA GLN A 251 5.15 8.30 16.44
C GLN A 251 5.73 8.59 15.06
N PHE A 252 5.97 9.86 14.75
CA PHE A 252 6.81 10.24 13.62
C PHE A 252 7.76 11.39 13.96
N TRP A 253 8.78 11.54 13.12
CA TRP A 253 9.79 12.59 13.18
C TRP A 253 9.99 13.21 11.81
N VAL A 254 10.22 14.51 11.77
CA VAL A 254 10.78 15.19 10.62
C VAL A 254 12.23 15.51 10.92
N VAL A 255 13.11 14.97 10.10
CA VAL A 255 14.56 15.02 10.29
C VAL A 255 15.18 15.84 9.18
N GLN A 256 16.08 16.73 9.54
CA GLN A 256 16.97 17.40 8.60
C GLN A 256 18.08 16.45 8.18
N LEU A 257 18.24 16.19 6.88
CA LEU A 257 19.15 15.13 6.39
C LEU A 257 20.63 15.50 6.55
N SER A 258 20.99 16.76 6.36
CA SER A 258 22.37 17.26 6.39
C SER A 258 22.97 17.16 7.79
N THR A 259 22.19 17.54 8.81
CA THR A 259 22.64 17.69 10.21
C THR A 259 22.20 16.55 11.12
N GLY A 260 21.16 15.79 10.72
CA GLY A 260 20.49 14.84 11.61
C GLY A 260 19.58 15.49 12.65
N GLN A 261 19.37 16.81 12.59
CA GLN A 261 18.51 17.52 13.53
C GLN A 261 17.05 17.08 13.38
N ILE A 262 16.40 16.74 14.49
CA ILE A 262 14.95 16.54 14.52
C ILE A 262 14.30 17.93 14.51
N LEU A 263 13.63 18.26 13.41
CA LEU A 263 12.92 19.53 13.24
C LEU A 263 11.64 19.56 14.08
N TRP A 264 10.90 18.44 14.08
CA TRP A 264 9.80 18.23 15.01
C TRP A 264 9.42 16.75 15.11
N THR A 265 8.66 16.42 16.16
CA THR A 265 8.19 15.07 16.44
C THR A 265 6.73 15.10 16.89
N ARG A 266 6.03 14.02 16.62
CA ARG A 266 4.68 13.81 17.12
C ARG A 266 4.47 12.39 17.61
N SER A 267 3.97 12.27 18.85
CA SER A 267 3.61 11.01 19.49
C SER A 267 2.10 10.89 19.64
N TYR A 268 1.59 9.68 19.50
CA TYR A 268 0.16 9.36 19.62
C TYR A 268 -0.19 8.57 20.87
N ALA A 269 0.77 8.41 21.79
CA ALA A 269 0.55 7.68 23.04
C ALA A 269 -0.63 8.28 23.84
N GLY A 270 -1.57 7.42 24.23
CA GLY A 270 -2.71 7.81 25.06
C GLY A 270 -3.86 8.51 24.33
N GLN A 271 -3.86 8.55 22.99
CA GLN A 271 -5.01 9.08 22.23
C GLN A 271 -6.08 8.02 21.98
N ASP A 272 -7.35 8.41 22.11
CA ASP A 272 -8.51 7.57 21.81
C ASP A 272 -8.83 7.60 20.30
N VAL A 273 -7.95 7.01 19.51
CA VAL A 273 -8.01 6.96 18.05
C VAL A 273 -7.74 5.52 17.61
N SER A 274 -8.55 5.00 16.69
CA SER A 274 -8.44 3.59 16.27
C SER A 274 -7.28 3.36 15.31
N SER A 275 -6.92 4.35 14.49
CA SER A 275 -5.74 4.31 13.63
C SER A 275 -5.20 5.70 13.29
N PHE A 276 -3.89 5.79 13.13
CA PHE A 276 -3.18 6.92 12.52
C PHE A 276 -2.43 6.43 11.28
N ASP A 277 -2.48 7.21 10.21
CA ASP A 277 -1.70 7.01 8.98
C ASP A 277 -1.06 8.33 8.57
N ILE A 278 0.21 8.28 8.17
CA ILE A 278 1.01 9.46 7.87
C ILE A 278 1.37 9.43 6.39
N ARG A 279 0.81 10.39 5.65
CA ARG A 279 1.04 10.56 4.20
C ARG A 279 1.72 11.89 3.96
N PRO A 280 3.06 11.92 3.92
CA PRO A 280 3.77 13.14 3.54
C PRO A 280 3.72 13.39 2.03
N SER A 281 3.82 14.66 1.63
CA SER A 281 4.28 15.00 0.29
C SER A 281 5.71 14.50 0.12
N ARG A 282 6.08 14.26 -1.13
CA ARG A 282 7.38 13.74 -1.50
C ARG A 282 8.56 14.55 -0.94
N ASP A 283 8.42 15.87 -0.98
CA ASP A 283 9.39 16.84 -0.51
C ASP A 283 9.30 17.15 1.01
N ALA A 284 8.44 16.41 1.71
CA ALA A 284 8.14 16.56 3.13
C ALA A 284 7.68 17.97 3.55
N GLN A 285 7.21 18.80 2.62
CA GLN A 285 6.65 20.12 2.93
C GLN A 285 5.24 20.03 3.50
N PHE A 286 4.48 19.00 3.12
CA PHE A 286 3.15 18.73 3.61
C PHE A 286 3.12 17.36 4.27
N ILE A 287 2.49 17.25 5.43
CA ILE A 287 2.33 15.99 6.13
C ILE A 287 0.86 15.83 6.47
N ALA A 288 0.16 14.95 5.75
CA ALA A 288 -1.19 14.57 6.09
C ALA A 288 -1.14 13.52 7.21
N GLU A 289 -1.71 13.89 8.34
CA GLU A 289 -2.06 12.96 9.42
C GLU A 289 -3.52 12.58 9.26
N ASN A 290 -3.74 11.36 8.79
CA ASN A 290 -5.06 10.77 8.74
C ASN A 290 -5.31 10.06 10.07
N LYS A 291 -6.49 10.25 10.63
CA LYS A 291 -6.94 9.56 11.84
C LYS A 291 -8.35 9.03 11.66
N ASN A 292 -8.59 7.83 12.16
CA ASN A 292 -9.93 7.29 12.27
C ASN A 292 -10.40 7.35 13.73
N THR A 293 -11.54 8.00 13.95
CA THR A 293 -12.16 8.10 15.28
C THR A 293 -13.52 7.41 15.26
N PRO A 294 -13.89 6.64 16.31
CA PRO A 294 -15.20 5.99 16.36
C PRO A 294 -16.39 6.97 16.27
N SER A 295 -16.21 8.22 16.69
CA SER A 295 -17.27 9.22 16.81
C SER A 295 -17.39 10.17 15.62
N VAL A 296 -16.29 10.47 14.90
CA VAL A 296 -16.26 11.46 13.80
C VAL A 296 -15.90 10.82 12.47
N GLY A 297 -15.50 9.55 12.46
CA GLY A 297 -14.99 8.87 11.28
C GLY A 297 -13.58 9.34 10.91
N SER A 298 -13.28 9.32 9.61
CA SER A 298 -11.98 9.66 9.03
C SER A 298 -11.77 11.17 8.96
N VAL A 299 -10.71 11.66 9.62
CA VAL A 299 -10.33 13.08 9.64
C VAL A 299 -8.87 13.21 9.23
N THR A 300 -8.56 14.22 8.42
CA THR A 300 -7.18 14.56 8.08
C THR A 300 -6.78 15.92 8.64
N THR A 301 -5.55 16.04 9.14
CA THR A 301 -4.89 17.33 9.36
C THR A 301 -3.61 17.39 8.56
N ILE A 302 -3.42 18.46 7.79
CA ILE A 302 -2.18 18.70 7.04
C ILE A 302 -1.30 19.66 7.82
N TYR A 303 -0.08 19.23 8.11
CA TYR A 303 0.96 20.05 8.72
C TYR A 303 1.94 20.55 7.67
N GLY A 304 2.50 21.72 7.94
CA GLY A 304 3.70 22.22 7.27
C GLY A 304 4.96 21.58 7.83
N PRO A 305 6.12 21.93 7.29
CA PRO A 305 7.38 21.27 7.61
C PRO A 305 7.89 21.55 9.04
N THR A 306 7.34 22.57 9.71
CA THR A 306 7.64 22.95 11.10
C THR A 306 6.62 22.43 12.11
N GLY A 307 5.62 21.65 11.67
CA GLY A 307 4.52 21.18 12.51
C GLY A 307 3.35 22.17 12.65
N ALA A 308 3.40 23.33 11.98
CA ALA A 308 2.26 24.23 11.91
C ALA A 308 1.09 23.58 11.16
N VAL A 309 -0.14 23.70 11.69
CA VAL A 309 -1.35 23.23 10.99
C VAL A 309 -1.62 24.14 9.79
N LEU A 310 -1.78 23.54 8.61
CA LEU A 310 -2.09 24.23 7.36
C LEU A 310 -3.55 24.07 6.93
N GLY A 311 -4.21 22.99 7.37
CA GLY A 311 -5.61 22.75 7.04
C GLY A 311 -6.16 21.41 7.52
N HIS A 312 -7.48 21.26 7.40
CA HIS A 312 -8.23 20.07 7.78
C HIS A 312 -9.13 19.61 6.63
N PRO A 313 -8.56 19.06 5.53
CA PRO A 313 -9.39 18.60 4.43
C PRO A 313 -10.31 17.46 4.89
N THR A 314 -11.53 17.44 4.38
CA THR A 314 -12.49 16.37 4.66
C THR A 314 -12.10 15.09 3.93
N GLY A 315 -12.05 13.97 4.66
CA GLY A 315 -11.70 12.66 4.11
C GLY A 315 -10.30 12.20 4.52
N TRP A 316 -9.77 11.22 3.79
CA TRP A 316 -8.47 10.57 4.03
C TRP A 316 -7.51 10.90 2.89
N VAL A 317 -6.40 11.58 3.17
CA VAL A 317 -5.37 11.86 2.15
C VAL A 317 -4.54 10.60 1.91
N GLN A 318 -4.37 10.20 0.65
CA GLN A 318 -3.56 9.05 0.27
C GLN A 318 -2.20 9.45 -0.32
N ALA A 319 -2.16 10.56 -1.06
CA ALA A 319 -0.97 11.08 -1.73
C ALA A 319 -1.14 12.56 -2.08
N PHE A 320 -0.03 13.22 -2.40
CA PHE A 320 0.02 14.57 -2.96
C PHE A 320 0.57 14.55 -4.37
N SER A 321 0.20 15.52 -5.22
CA SER A 321 0.97 15.85 -6.43
C SER A 321 2.39 16.28 -6.08
N TRP A 322 3.28 16.29 -7.07
CA TRP A 322 4.70 16.61 -6.83
C TRP A 322 4.90 18.01 -6.28
N ASP A 323 4.19 19.00 -6.83
CA ASP A 323 4.17 20.38 -6.34
C ASP A 323 3.31 20.59 -5.09
N GLY A 324 2.65 19.55 -4.59
CA GLY A 324 1.76 19.58 -3.43
C GLY A 324 0.48 20.39 -3.62
N SER A 325 0.12 20.78 -4.84
CA SER A 325 -1.11 21.54 -5.12
C SER A 325 -2.38 20.68 -5.06
N LEU A 326 -2.27 19.38 -5.34
CA LEU A 326 -3.34 18.40 -5.32
C LEU A 326 -3.13 17.36 -4.23
N ALA A 327 -4.24 16.83 -3.70
CA ALA A 327 -4.25 15.65 -2.85
C ALA A 327 -5.21 14.61 -3.42
N VAL A 328 -4.82 13.35 -3.34
CA VAL A 328 -5.70 12.20 -3.61
C VAL A 328 -6.42 11.86 -2.31
N MET A 329 -7.74 11.86 -2.34
CA MET A 329 -8.62 11.64 -1.19
C MET A 329 -9.45 10.37 -1.37
N GLY A 330 -9.51 9.53 -0.35
CA GLY A 330 -10.33 8.31 -0.31
C GLY A 330 -9.69 7.23 0.56
N ASN A 331 -10.44 6.21 0.95
CA ASN A 331 -9.86 5.01 1.56
C ASN A 331 -9.66 3.91 0.53
N TYR A 332 -8.83 2.92 0.89
CA TYR A 332 -8.63 1.74 0.08
C TYR A 332 -9.96 1.04 -0.24
N GLY A 333 -10.22 0.77 -1.52
CA GLY A 333 -11.48 0.16 -1.98
C GLY A 333 -12.67 1.12 -2.06
N GLU A 334 -12.56 2.35 -1.56
CA GLU A 334 -13.60 3.37 -1.68
C GLU A 334 -13.39 4.26 -2.90
N ARG A 335 -14.45 4.98 -3.30
CA ARG A 335 -14.37 5.94 -4.40
C ARG A 335 -13.31 7.00 -4.08
N VAL A 336 -12.37 7.16 -5.00
CA VAL A 336 -11.30 8.17 -4.92
C VAL A 336 -11.74 9.51 -5.49
N SER A 337 -11.17 10.59 -4.99
CA SER A 337 -11.21 11.92 -5.61
C SER A 337 -9.83 12.56 -5.61
N VAL A 338 -9.60 13.49 -6.53
CA VAL A 338 -8.44 14.38 -6.52
C VAL A 338 -8.95 15.77 -6.22
N VAL A 339 -8.38 16.41 -5.21
CA VAL A 339 -8.84 17.70 -4.70
C VAL A 339 -7.70 18.70 -4.64
N ARG A 340 -8.01 19.98 -4.83
CA ARG A 340 -7.16 21.07 -4.38
C ARG A 340 -7.40 21.24 -2.88
N TRP A 341 -6.56 20.60 -2.07
CA TRP A 341 -6.83 20.43 -0.64
C TRP A 341 -6.90 21.73 0.17
N ARG A 342 -6.31 22.83 -0.35
CA ARG A 342 -6.32 24.13 0.32
C ARG A 342 -7.68 24.80 0.34
N ASP A 343 -8.44 24.69 -0.74
CA ASP A 343 -9.78 25.29 -0.87
C ASP A 343 -10.91 24.24 -0.90
N GLY A 344 -10.56 22.96 -0.94
CA GLY A 344 -11.51 21.84 -0.94
C GLY A 344 -12.13 21.56 -2.32
N THR A 345 -11.68 22.24 -3.37
CA THR A 345 -12.24 22.05 -4.72
C THR A 345 -11.95 20.64 -5.21
N VAL A 346 -12.99 19.88 -5.54
CA VAL A 346 -12.84 18.58 -6.21
C VAL A 346 -12.48 18.82 -7.68
N ILE A 347 -11.29 18.39 -8.07
CA ILE A 347 -10.75 18.52 -9.42
C ILE A 347 -11.18 17.35 -10.28
N TRP A 348 -11.22 16.15 -9.69
CA TRP A 348 -11.69 14.95 -10.36
C TRP A 348 -12.30 13.97 -9.36
N SER A 349 -13.29 13.20 -9.80
CA SER A 349 -13.86 12.09 -9.03
C SER A 349 -13.70 10.80 -9.81
N GLY A 350 -13.21 9.76 -9.14
CA GLY A 350 -13.05 8.45 -9.72
C GLY A 350 -14.37 7.80 -10.12
N PRO A 351 -14.31 6.70 -10.89
CA PRO A 351 -15.48 5.88 -11.22
C PRO A 351 -16.23 5.46 -9.95
N SER A 352 -17.56 5.36 -10.02
CA SER A 352 -18.40 5.01 -8.87
C SER A 352 -18.29 3.54 -8.46
N ASP A 353 -17.82 2.69 -9.38
CA ASP A 353 -17.66 1.24 -9.25
C ASP A 353 -16.20 0.81 -9.04
N GLY A 354 -15.26 1.77 -9.02
CA GLY A 354 -13.83 1.55 -8.77
C GLY A 354 -13.38 2.06 -7.41
N GLY A 355 -12.58 1.26 -6.71
CA GLY A 355 -11.97 1.62 -5.42
C GLY A 355 -10.54 2.13 -5.57
N TYR A 356 -10.11 3.06 -4.71
CA TYR A 356 -8.72 3.50 -4.63
C TYR A 356 -7.78 2.33 -4.37
N ILE A 357 -6.64 2.31 -5.09
CA ILE A 357 -5.58 1.33 -4.88
C ILE A 357 -4.25 2.01 -4.58
N ASP A 358 -3.83 2.95 -5.42
CA ASP A 358 -2.54 3.62 -5.27
C ASP A 358 -2.52 4.96 -6.01
N ALA A 359 -1.54 5.81 -5.71
CA ALA A 359 -1.31 7.06 -6.42
C ALA A 359 0.17 7.39 -6.51
N MET A 360 0.55 8.02 -7.62
CA MET A 360 1.92 8.46 -7.87
C MET A 360 1.93 9.88 -8.45
N PRO A 361 2.72 10.81 -7.88
CA PRO A 361 2.88 12.14 -8.45
C PRO A 361 3.73 12.11 -9.73
N GLU A 362 3.40 12.98 -10.68
CA GLU A 362 4.23 13.20 -11.87
C GLU A 362 5.57 13.84 -11.46
N PRO A 363 6.72 13.28 -11.85
CA PRO A 363 8.00 13.86 -11.53
C PRO A 363 8.14 15.28 -12.06
N GLU A 364 8.43 16.21 -11.16
CA GLU A 364 8.59 17.65 -11.43
C GLU A 364 7.33 18.32 -12.01
N GLY A 365 6.18 17.63 -11.98
CA GLY A 365 4.94 18.05 -12.62
C GLY A 365 3.84 18.45 -11.64
N GLN A 366 2.65 18.69 -12.19
CA GLN A 366 1.44 19.02 -11.40
C GLN A 366 0.39 17.91 -11.50
N ARG A 367 0.62 16.90 -12.33
CA ARG A 367 -0.31 15.79 -12.52
C ARG A 367 -0.09 14.72 -11.44
N ILE A 368 -1.11 13.91 -11.24
CA ILE A 368 -1.05 12.73 -10.38
C ILE A 368 -1.71 11.55 -11.07
N ALA A 369 -1.00 10.43 -11.08
CA ALA A 369 -1.52 9.15 -11.52
C ALA A 369 -2.28 8.51 -10.36
N VAL A 370 -3.50 8.05 -10.60
CA VAL A 370 -4.35 7.35 -9.62
C VAL A 370 -4.75 6.01 -10.20
N SER A 371 -4.37 4.96 -9.48
CA SER A 371 -4.74 3.58 -9.76
C SER A 371 -6.03 3.25 -9.02
N VAL A 372 -7.05 2.81 -9.75
CA VAL A 372 -8.33 2.34 -9.20
C VAL A 372 -8.58 0.89 -9.61
N SER A 373 -9.24 0.11 -8.75
CA SER A 373 -9.61 -1.27 -9.06
C SER A 373 -10.56 -1.30 -10.25
N ASP A 374 -10.38 -2.28 -11.13
CA ASP A 374 -11.36 -2.57 -12.18
C ASP A 374 -12.37 -3.63 -11.69
N PRO A 375 -13.65 -3.27 -11.47
CA PRO A 375 -14.67 -4.22 -11.04
C PRO A 375 -15.04 -5.23 -12.13
N GLN A 376 -14.76 -4.93 -13.41
CA GLN A 376 -15.12 -5.80 -14.54
C GLN A 376 -14.16 -6.99 -14.69
N HIS A 377 -12.95 -6.88 -14.13
CA HIS A 377 -11.92 -7.91 -14.19
C HIS A 377 -11.53 -8.33 -12.77
N PRO A 378 -12.31 -9.21 -12.11
CA PRO A 378 -11.97 -9.68 -10.77
C PRO A 378 -10.66 -10.50 -10.77
N GLN A 379 -9.93 -10.44 -9.66
CA GLN A 379 -8.57 -10.97 -9.46
C GLN A 379 -8.38 -12.41 -10.00
N THR A 380 -7.34 -12.63 -10.82
CA THR A 380 -6.93 -13.98 -11.26
C THR A 380 -5.55 -14.44 -10.75
N GLY A 381 -4.83 -13.61 -9.99
CA GLY A 381 -3.44 -13.94 -9.57
C GLY A 381 -2.88 -13.11 -8.41
N GLY A 382 -3.73 -12.63 -7.50
CA GLY A 382 -3.27 -11.92 -6.28
C GLY A 382 -3.06 -10.40 -6.42
N PHE A 383 -3.11 -9.84 -7.63
CA PHE A 383 -3.15 -8.39 -7.84
C PHE A 383 -4.37 -8.00 -8.69
N PRO A 384 -5.22 -7.06 -8.23
CA PRO A 384 -6.36 -6.65 -9.02
C PRO A 384 -5.88 -5.90 -10.27
N PRO A 385 -6.49 -6.13 -11.44
CA PRO A 385 -6.32 -5.24 -12.56
C PRO A 385 -6.77 -3.84 -12.17
N ARG A 386 -6.04 -2.86 -12.70
CA ARG A 386 -6.14 -1.47 -12.30
C ARG A 386 -6.36 -0.62 -13.53
N ASN A 387 -7.31 0.29 -13.42
CA ASN A 387 -7.37 1.43 -14.32
C ASN A 387 -6.48 2.52 -13.76
N VAL A 388 -5.61 3.08 -14.60
CA VAL A 388 -4.75 4.20 -14.23
C VAL A 388 -5.25 5.45 -14.91
N TYR A 389 -5.54 6.47 -14.12
CA TYR A 389 -5.92 7.80 -14.58
C TYR A 389 -4.80 8.78 -14.26
N VAL A 390 -4.43 9.65 -15.20
CA VAL A 390 -3.55 10.80 -14.94
C VAL A 390 -4.41 12.05 -14.92
N ILE A 391 -4.40 12.74 -13.78
CA ILE A 391 -5.24 13.90 -13.51
C ILE A 391 -4.38 15.16 -13.43
N GLY A 392 -4.73 16.19 -14.20
CA GLY A 392 -4.14 17.52 -14.14
C GLY A 392 -4.91 18.50 -13.24
N LEU A 393 -4.31 19.68 -13.02
CA LEU A 393 -4.92 20.77 -12.25
C LEU A 393 -6.22 21.34 -12.87
N ASP A 394 -6.38 21.17 -14.17
CA ASP A 394 -7.53 21.59 -14.98
C ASP A 394 -8.72 20.63 -14.87
N GLY A 395 -8.57 19.50 -14.16
CA GLY A 395 -9.60 18.45 -14.05
C GLY A 395 -9.63 17.48 -15.21
N ASN A 396 -8.78 17.68 -16.24
CA ASN A 396 -8.66 16.72 -17.32
C ASN A 396 -8.02 15.44 -16.79
N ALA A 397 -8.69 14.32 -17.05
CA ALA A 397 -8.23 12.99 -16.66
C ALA A 397 -8.01 12.14 -17.91
N ILE A 398 -6.79 11.67 -18.11
CA ILE A 398 -6.43 10.74 -19.17
C ILE A 398 -6.46 9.33 -18.58
N ARG A 399 -7.33 8.45 -19.08
CA ARG A 399 -7.30 7.04 -18.72
C ARG A 399 -6.22 6.35 -19.55
N LEU A 400 -5.13 5.97 -18.90
CA LEU A 400 -3.95 5.36 -19.54
C LEU A 400 -4.10 3.85 -19.76
N LEU A 401 -4.76 3.17 -18.82
CA LEU A 401 -5.00 1.73 -18.91
C LEU A 401 -6.50 1.46 -19.02
N THR A 402 -6.85 0.84 -20.14
CA THR A 402 -8.11 0.15 -20.42
C THR A 402 -7.66 -1.23 -20.86
N ASN A 403 -7.85 -2.28 -20.05
CA ASN A 403 -7.69 -3.71 -20.39
C ASN A 403 -6.54 -4.02 -21.37
N VAL A 404 -5.42 -4.58 -20.88
CA VAL A 404 -4.29 -5.06 -21.70
C VAL A 404 -4.80 -5.68 -23.01
N GLU A 405 -4.38 -5.18 -24.18
CA GLU A 405 -5.08 -5.41 -25.46
C GLU A 405 -5.24 -6.88 -25.88
#